data_AF-A0A2A2V9N6-F1
#
_entry.id   AF-A0A2A2V9N6-F1
#
_cell.length_a   1.000
_cell.length_b   1.000
_cell.length_c   1.000
_cell.angle_alpha   90.00
_cell.angle_beta   90.00
_cell.angle_gamma   90.00
#
_symmetry.space_group_name_H-M   'P 1'
#
loop_
_entity.id
_entity.type
_entity.pdbx_description
1 polymer ?
#
loop_
_entity_poly.entity_id
_entity_poly.type
_entity_poly.pdbx_seq_one_letter_code
_entity_poly.pdbx_strand_id
1 'polypeptide(L)'
;MTRLRSPSGSGEATALPWPVRWSSWLFCAVVALAPLPLGSVGAVAPAIWSILLGIALLGVLPVRLRGSQLAILAVTALLTALAVLVLHEQSALRPWLGAAPNALWAEAGKLLPAVLPPVVTIATNLPFYSAGVAIVCLLAFAIGVVLGANRMLARGLLRAVALAGLAYAICGIVTFAIDPTRIYLLHEKQAHLEWLTSPFVNRNTAGIYYGCCALIWLLFGCELIERHWPSHRSGLSRLFARLDMPARRRLAGLAFGWLTCLLAMFLTGSRGGVGISLLAAVVAAAILFRKRMPRRYGLIAALGIGSLVALALLQLLGGGVGARFSTMGLSDEGRFSTYRATLRMIWDHPWLGDGIGSFEWVYPAYRTDDISLRGTWNRAHNSWLELASDGGMLMAGAAMIALLAAFGVLAHGVRTRRRDVIVPLVALCASGAGTLHSMIDFSLQITGYAVVIAALLGAGLSQSFRSGRGGGVRDAGVTAGAAG
;
A
#
# COMPACT_ATOMS: atom_id res chain seq x y z
N MET A 1 -52.10 -38.75 -7.85
CA MET A 1 -52.07 -37.57 -6.96
C MET A 1 -50.63 -37.18 -6.66
N THR A 2 -50.07 -36.34 -7.52
CA THR A 2 -48.70 -35.83 -7.54
C THR A 2 -48.58 -34.67 -6.55
N ARG A 3 -47.89 -34.86 -5.43
CA ARG A 3 -47.57 -33.76 -4.49
C ARG A 3 -46.43 -32.93 -5.06
N LEU A 4 -46.78 -31.75 -5.58
CA LEU A 4 -45.84 -30.68 -5.92
C LEU A 4 -45.08 -30.25 -4.66
N ARG A 5 -43.76 -30.43 -4.65
CA ARG A 5 -42.87 -29.77 -3.69
C ARG A 5 -42.73 -28.31 -4.09
N SER A 6 -43.13 -27.40 -3.20
CA SER A 6 -42.79 -25.99 -3.31
C SER A 6 -41.28 -25.78 -3.13
N PRO A 7 -40.63 -24.90 -3.92
CA PRO A 7 -39.26 -24.49 -3.67
C PRO A 7 -39.24 -23.26 -2.75
N SER A 8 -39.44 -23.44 -1.45
CA SER A 8 -39.16 -22.38 -0.46
C SER A 8 -37.77 -22.56 0.12
N GLY A 9 -36.81 -21.82 -0.44
CA GLY A 9 -35.42 -21.85 0.00
C GLY A 9 -34.55 -20.85 -0.76
N SER A 10 -35.08 -19.65 -1.04
CA SER A 10 -34.23 -18.50 -1.32
C SER A 10 -33.41 -18.24 -0.07
N GLY A 11 -32.15 -18.68 -0.07
CA GLY A 11 -31.22 -18.45 1.03
C GLY A 11 -31.16 -16.96 1.34
N GLU A 12 -31.75 -16.56 2.46
CA GLU A 12 -31.53 -15.26 3.06
C GLU A 12 -30.03 -15.09 3.22
N ALA A 13 -29.44 -14.22 2.39
CA ALA A 13 -28.11 -13.71 2.65
C ALA A 13 -28.19 -12.98 3.98
N THR A 14 -27.84 -13.67 5.08
CA THR A 14 -27.82 -13.09 6.42
C THR A 14 -27.09 -11.76 6.34
N ALA A 15 -27.85 -10.66 6.45
CA ALA A 15 -27.31 -9.32 6.32
C ALA A 15 -26.22 -9.15 7.38
N LEU A 16 -25.08 -8.56 7.00
CA LEU A 16 -24.01 -8.29 7.96
C LEU A 16 -24.58 -7.49 9.14
N PRO A 17 -24.14 -7.78 10.38
CA PRO A 17 -24.57 -7.00 11.54
C PRO A 17 -24.37 -5.51 11.29
N TRP A 18 -25.31 -4.68 11.74
CA TRP A 18 -25.26 -3.23 11.56
C TRP A 18 -23.90 -2.62 11.95
N PRO A 19 -23.28 -3.00 13.10
CA PRO A 19 -21.95 -2.52 13.49
C PRO A 19 -20.87 -2.71 12.42
N VAL A 20 -20.86 -3.87 11.79
CA VAL A 20 -19.87 -4.24 10.77
C VAL A 20 -20.12 -3.48 9.47
N ARG A 21 -21.39 -3.21 9.14
CA ARG A 21 -21.76 -2.48 7.91
C ARG A 21 -21.28 -1.04 7.94
N TRP A 22 -21.66 -0.27 8.96
CA TRP A 22 -21.26 1.14 9.03
C TRP A 22 -19.74 1.27 9.19
N SER A 23 -19.11 0.38 9.96
CA SER A 23 -17.65 0.33 10.08
C SER A 23 -16.98 0.09 8.73
N SER A 24 -17.51 -0.85 7.93
CA SER A 24 -16.97 -1.11 6.60
C SER A 24 -17.11 0.07 5.65
N TRP A 25 -18.21 0.83 5.74
CA TRP A 25 -18.42 2.05 4.96
C TRP A 25 -17.44 3.15 5.37
N LEU A 26 -17.31 3.39 6.67
CA LEU A 26 -16.37 4.37 7.21
C LEU A 26 -14.92 4.02 6.85
N PHE A 27 -14.53 2.76 7.00
CA PHE A 27 -13.21 2.26 6.60
C PHE A 27 -12.95 2.48 5.11
N CYS A 28 -13.89 2.10 4.23
CA CYS A 28 -13.74 2.33 2.79
C CYS A 28 -13.70 3.83 2.45
N ALA A 29 -14.46 4.66 3.15
CA ALA A 29 -14.45 6.12 2.97
C ALA A 29 -13.10 6.70 3.36
N VAL A 30 -12.52 6.30 4.50
CA VAL A 30 -11.18 6.74 4.91
C VAL A 30 -10.13 6.30 3.90
N VAL A 31 -10.14 5.03 3.47
CA VAL A 31 -9.18 4.52 2.48
C VAL A 31 -9.32 5.26 1.14
N ALA A 32 -10.55 5.57 0.73
CA ALA A 32 -10.82 6.34 -0.49
C ALA A 32 -10.33 7.79 -0.37
N LEU A 33 -10.58 8.46 0.76
CA LEU A 33 -10.37 9.90 0.94
C LEU A 33 -8.99 10.28 1.49
N ALA A 34 -8.24 9.36 2.10
CA ALA A 34 -6.91 9.64 2.64
C ALA A 34 -5.91 10.21 1.61
N PRO A 35 -5.95 9.83 0.32
CA PRO A 35 -5.15 10.51 -0.71
C PRO A 35 -5.53 11.97 -0.97
N LEU A 36 -6.80 12.34 -0.79
CA LEU A 36 -7.38 13.61 -1.26
C LEU A 36 -6.72 14.88 -0.69
N PRO A 37 -6.48 15.02 0.64
CA PRO A 37 -5.92 16.24 1.19
C PRO A 37 -4.42 16.30 0.94
N LEU A 38 -4.02 16.61 -0.30
CA LEU A 38 -2.62 16.76 -0.72
C LEU A 38 -1.75 15.52 -0.41
N GLY A 39 -2.33 14.30 -0.47
CA GLY A 39 -1.66 13.07 -0.07
C GLY A 39 -1.62 12.82 1.44
N SER A 40 -2.36 13.60 2.24
CA SER A 40 -2.30 13.63 3.71
C SER A 40 -0.89 13.90 4.24
N VAL A 41 -0.19 14.83 3.60
CA VAL A 41 1.11 15.35 4.06
C VAL A 41 0.87 16.33 5.21
N GLY A 42 1.48 16.10 6.36
CA GLY A 42 1.32 16.90 7.59
C GLY A 42 0.70 16.11 8.75
N ALA A 43 0.54 16.74 9.92
CA ALA A 43 0.08 16.06 11.14
C ALA A 43 -1.46 15.98 11.27
N VAL A 44 -2.18 16.98 10.75
CA VAL A 44 -3.64 17.11 10.94
C VAL A 44 -4.41 16.00 10.24
N ALA A 45 -4.12 15.75 8.96
CA ALA A 45 -4.85 14.74 8.19
C ALA A 45 -4.67 13.31 8.77
N PRO A 46 -3.45 12.81 9.08
CA PRO A 46 -3.27 11.53 9.77
C PRO A 46 -4.01 11.45 11.12
N ALA A 47 -4.06 12.53 11.90
CA ALA A 47 -4.80 12.54 13.16
C ALA A 47 -6.30 12.33 12.93
N ILE A 48 -6.90 13.05 11.96
CA ILE A 48 -8.31 12.88 11.57
C ILE A 48 -8.57 11.43 11.12
N TRP A 49 -7.71 10.88 10.26
CA TRP A 49 -7.87 9.50 9.80
C TRP A 49 -7.71 8.48 10.94
N SER A 50 -6.81 8.71 11.90
CA SER A 50 -6.66 7.87 13.09
C SER A 50 -7.94 7.84 13.91
N ILE A 51 -8.57 8.99 14.14
CA ILE A 51 -9.83 9.09 14.89
C ILE A 51 -10.94 8.33 14.15
N LEU A 52 -11.10 8.56 12.85
CA LEU A 52 -12.14 7.90 12.04
C LEU A 52 -11.93 6.38 11.95
N LEU A 53 -10.69 5.91 11.81
CA LEU A 53 -10.38 4.49 11.86
C LEU A 53 -10.55 3.91 13.26
N GLY A 54 -10.23 4.65 14.32
CA GLY A 54 -10.51 4.26 15.70
C GLY A 54 -12.01 4.07 15.94
N ILE A 55 -12.85 4.96 15.41
CA ILE A 55 -14.30 4.80 15.41
C ILE A 55 -14.70 3.56 14.62
N ALA A 56 -14.18 3.38 13.39
CA ALA A 56 -14.47 2.18 12.59
C ALA A 56 -14.08 0.88 13.32
N LEU A 57 -13.01 0.89 14.12
CA LEU A 57 -12.58 -0.27 14.90
C LEU A 57 -13.66 -0.74 15.89
N LEU A 58 -14.40 0.18 16.51
CA LEU A 58 -15.49 -0.15 17.44
C LEU A 58 -16.56 -1.05 16.80
N GLY A 59 -16.89 -0.79 15.54
CA GLY A 59 -17.88 -1.59 14.80
C GLY A 59 -17.40 -2.99 14.42
N VAL A 60 -16.10 -3.28 14.49
CA VAL A 60 -15.54 -4.61 14.23
C VAL A 60 -15.14 -5.40 15.48
N LEU A 61 -15.13 -4.78 16.67
CA LEU A 61 -14.86 -5.47 17.94
C LEU A 61 -15.75 -6.71 18.16
N PRO A 62 -17.05 -6.72 17.82
CA PRO A 62 -17.90 -7.90 18.02
C PRO A 62 -17.61 -9.05 17.02
N VAL A 63 -16.76 -8.82 16.01
CA VAL A 63 -16.49 -9.83 14.97
C VAL A 63 -15.64 -10.95 15.54
N ARG A 64 -16.16 -12.18 15.49
CA ARG A 64 -15.38 -13.37 15.87
C ARG A 64 -14.24 -13.58 14.88
N LEU A 65 -13.01 -13.49 15.38
CA LEU A 65 -11.79 -13.64 14.59
C LEU A 65 -11.45 -15.12 14.38
N ARG A 66 -10.95 -15.44 13.19
CA ARG A 66 -10.37 -16.76 12.89
C ARG A 66 -8.96 -16.85 13.50
N GLY A 67 -8.50 -18.06 13.79
CA GLY A 67 -7.13 -18.29 14.30
C GLY A 67 -6.04 -17.66 13.42
N SER A 68 -6.21 -17.65 12.10
CA SER A 68 -5.29 -16.97 11.19
C SER A 68 -5.28 -15.45 11.33
N GLN A 69 -6.44 -14.83 11.59
CA GLN A 69 -6.53 -13.38 11.83
C GLN A 69 -5.91 -13.02 13.18
N LEU A 70 -6.15 -13.84 14.21
CA LEU A 70 -5.51 -13.69 15.51
C LEU A 70 -3.99 -13.79 15.39
N ALA A 71 -3.47 -14.76 14.64
CA ALA A 71 -2.02 -14.89 14.42
C ALA A 71 -1.42 -13.66 13.72
N ILE A 72 -2.08 -13.14 12.68
CA ILE A 72 -1.64 -11.90 12.01
C ILE A 72 -1.63 -10.74 13.01
N LEU A 73 -2.74 -10.52 13.73
CA LEU A 73 -2.86 -9.41 14.67
C LEU A 73 -1.90 -9.54 15.87
N ALA A 74 -1.59 -10.76 16.31
CA ALA A 74 -0.61 -11.00 17.37
C ALA A 74 0.82 -10.66 16.91
N VAL A 75 1.21 -11.08 15.69
CA VAL A 75 2.50 -10.68 15.11
C VAL A 75 2.55 -9.16 14.94
N THR A 76 1.47 -8.55 14.46
CA THR A 76 1.37 -7.09 14.34
C THR A 76 1.50 -6.41 15.70
N ALA A 77 0.85 -6.91 16.75
CA ALA A 77 0.96 -6.37 18.10
C ALA A 77 2.38 -6.47 18.66
N LEU A 78 3.09 -7.57 18.38
CA LEU A 78 4.50 -7.73 18.74
C LEU A 78 5.39 -6.70 18.02
N LEU A 79 5.17 -6.47 16.72
CA LEU A 79 5.89 -5.45 15.96
C LEU A 79 5.58 -4.04 16.48
N THR A 80 4.33 -3.77 16.85
CA THR A 80 3.94 -2.50 17.49
C THR A 80 4.62 -2.32 18.84
N ALA A 81 4.67 -3.36 19.67
CA ALA A 81 5.38 -3.31 20.95
C ALA A 81 6.88 -3.04 20.76
N LEU A 82 7.50 -3.65 19.75
CA LEU A 82 8.89 -3.36 19.38
C LEU A 82 9.08 -1.91 18.93
N ALA A 83 8.19 -1.39 18.09
CA ALA A 83 8.25 0.01 17.64
C ALA A 83 8.06 0.98 18.81
N VAL A 84 7.14 0.69 19.74
CA VAL A 84 6.95 1.48 20.98
C VAL A 84 8.18 1.43 21.87
N LEU A 85 8.85 0.26 21.99
CA LEU A 85 10.12 0.16 22.70
C LEU A 85 11.18 1.05 22.06
N VAL A 86 11.35 1.01 20.74
CA VAL A 86 12.31 1.89 20.03
C VAL A 86 11.98 3.36 20.27
N LEU A 87 10.72 3.76 20.13
CA LEU A 87 10.28 5.14 20.38
C LEU A 87 10.53 5.57 21.82
N HIS A 88 10.31 4.68 22.79
CA HIS A 88 10.62 4.90 24.20
C HIS A 88 12.12 5.11 24.40
N GLU A 89 12.96 4.20 23.89
CA GLU A 89 14.42 4.34 24.01
C GLU A 89 14.94 5.63 23.36
N GLN A 90 14.31 6.07 22.26
CA GLN A 90 14.69 7.31 21.58
C GLN A 90 14.28 8.58 22.34
N SER A 91 13.19 8.52 23.12
CA SER A 91 12.55 9.70 23.72
C SER A 91 12.76 9.80 25.23
N ALA A 92 13.13 8.71 25.91
CA ALA A 92 13.26 8.67 27.35
C ALA A 92 14.51 9.38 27.84
N LEU A 93 14.38 10.11 28.97
CA LEU A 93 15.53 10.67 29.70
C LEU A 93 16.43 9.58 30.31
N ARG A 94 15.85 8.41 30.57
CA ARG A 94 16.53 7.22 31.09
C ARG A 94 16.09 6.00 30.28
N PRO A 95 16.74 5.75 29.13
CA PRO A 95 16.46 4.59 28.28
C PRO A 95 16.69 3.28 29.06
N TRP A 96 15.86 2.26 28.84
CA TRP A 96 15.96 0.99 29.55
C TRP A 96 17.11 0.12 29.04
N LEU A 97 17.44 0.24 27.76
CA LEU A 97 18.52 -0.50 27.10
C LEU A 97 19.87 0.24 27.19
N GLY A 98 19.93 1.37 27.91
CA GLY A 98 21.14 2.16 28.09
C GLY A 98 21.60 2.89 26.82
N ALA A 99 20.66 3.23 25.93
CA ALA A 99 20.95 4.00 24.72
C ALA A 99 21.64 5.33 25.08
N ALA A 100 22.76 5.61 24.42
CA ALA A 100 23.55 6.81 24.69
C ALA A 100 22.84 8.06 24.15
N PRO A 101 22.72 9.14 24.94
CA PRO A 101 22.23 10.43 24.46
C PRO A 101 23.06 10.98 23.31
N ASN A 102 22.43 11.77 22.43
CA ASN A 102 23.16 12.44 21.36
C ASN A 102 24.19 13.43 21.92
N ALA A 103 25.42 13.38 21.42
CA ALA A 103 26.52 14.24 21.89
C ALA A 103 26.23 15.74 21.73
N LEU A 104 25.41 16.12 20.76
CA LEU A 104 25.01 17.51 20.53
C LEU A 104 24.29 18.13 21.73
N TRP A 105 23.57 17.35 22.53
CA TRP A 105 22.94 17.86 23.76
C TRP A 105 23.98 18.35 24.77
N ALA A 106 25.09 17.62 24.90
CA ALA A 106 26.18 18.00 25.79
C ALA A 106 26.94 19.22 25.26
N GLU A 107 27.11 19.35 23.95
CA GLU A 107 27.74 20.54 23.33
C GLU A 107 26.85 21.78 23.45
N ALA A 108 25.56 21.65 23.14
CA ALA A 108 24.59 22.73 23.28
C ALA A 108 24.44 23.19 24.74
N GLY A 109 24.48 22.27 25.69
CA GLY A 109 24.45 22.56 27.13
C GLY A 109 25.65 23.37 27.64
N LYS A 110 26.80 23.35 26.95
CA LYS A 110 27.94 24.23 27.28
C LYS A 110 27.69 25.69 26.88
N LEU A 111 26.86 25.91 25.87
CA LEU A 111 26.60 27.23 25.28
C LEU A 111 25.32 27.87 25.81
N LEU A 112 24.37 27.06 26.28
CA LEU A 112 23.07 27.52 26.76
C LEU A 112 23.02 27.57 28.29
N PRO A 113 22.39 28.58 28.89
CA PRO A 113 22.25 28.70 30.34
C PRO A 113 21.26 27.67 30.95
N ALA A 114 20.72 26.74 30.16
CA ALA A 114 19.70 25.78 30.56
C ALA A 114 20.22 24.34 30.49
N VAL A 115 19.79 23.51 31.44
CA VAL A 115 20.03 22.06 31.41
C VAL A 115 19.16 21.46 30.30
N LEU A 116 19.79 21.03 29.21
CA LEU A 116 19.09 20.34 28.13
C LEU A 116 18.93 18.85 28.46
N PRO A 117 17.75 18.27 28.18
CA PRO A 117 17.51 16.85 28.43
C PRO A 117 18.39 16.00 27.51
N PRO A 118 19.22 15.08 28.04
CA PRO A 118 20.09 14.25 27.24
C PRO A 118 19.29 13.06 26.67
N VAL A 119 18.57 13.29 25.57
CA VAL A 119 17.82 12.26 24.85
C VAL A 119 18.61 11.72 23.66
N VAL A 120 18.25 10.53 23.19
CA VAL A 120 18.92 9.87 22.04
C VAL A 120 18.66 10.62 20.73
N THR A 121 17.43 11.10 20.53
CA THR A 121 17.07 11.87 19.33
C THR A 121 17.70 13.27 19.32
N ILE A 122 18.11 13.74 18.14
CA ILE A 122 18.58 15.13 17.94
C ILE A 122 17.45 16.17 18.12
N ALA A 123 16.20 15.76 17.92
CA ALA A 123 15.03 16.62 18.03
C ALA A 123 14.05 16.05 19.05
N THR A 124 13.92 16.73 20.18
CA THR A 124 13.04 16.32 21.29
C THR A 124 11.59 16.20 20.81
N ASN A 125 10.89 15.14 21.24
CA ASN A 125 9.50 14.80 20.90
C ASN A 125 9.20 14.49 19.42
N LEU A 126 10.14 14.68 18.50
CA LEU A 126 9.94 14.40 17.08
C LEU A 126 9.56 12.93 16.78
N PRO A 127 10.15 11.91 17.46
CA PRO A 127 9.73 10.53 17.27
C PRO A 127 8.24 10.29 17.58
N PHE A 128 7.71 10.95 18.62
CA PHE A 128 6.30 10.85 19.00
C PHE A 128 5.38 11.47 17.93
N TYR A 129 5.70 12.68 17.45
CA TYR A 129 4.90 13.34 16.40
C TYR A 129 4.95 12.58 15.06
N SER A 130 6.07 11.93 14.77
CA SER A 130 6.27 11.14 13.56
C SER A 130 5.54 9.79 13.58
N ALA A 131 5.08 9.32 14.74
CA ALA A 131 4.35 8.07 14.88
C ALA A 131 2.96 8.07 14.21
N GLY A 132 2.41 9.24 13.87
CA GLY A 132 1.07 9.39 13.28
C GLY A 132 0.85 8.55 12.02
N VAL A 133 1.82 8.52 11.10
CA VAL A 133 1.73 7.72 9.86
C VAL A 133 1.64 6.23 10.20
N ALA A 134 2.46 5.76 11.13
CA ALA A 134 2.50 4.37 11.57
C ALA A 134 1.18 3.95 12.24
N ILE A 135 0.62 4.81 13.11
CA ILE A 135 -0.66 4.56 13.80
C ILE A 135 -1.80 4.41 12.79
N VAL A 136 -1.92 5.35 11.83
CA VAL A 136 -2.96 5.29 10.79
C VAL A 136 -2.82 4.01 9.96
N CYS A 137 -1.60 3.67 9.55
CA CYS A 137 -1.35 2.47 8.76
C CYS A 137 -1.66 1.19 9.54
N LEU A 138 -1.31 1.15 10.83
CA LEU A 138 -1.61 0.04 11.73
C LEU A 138 -3.12 -0.18 11.88
N LEU A 139 -3.88 0.91 12.09
CA LEU A 139 -5.35 0.84 12.17
C LEU A 139 -5.96 0.39 10.85
N ALA A 140 -5.52 0.96 9.73
CA ALA A 140 -6.01 0.60 8.40
C ALA A 140 -5.71 -0.88 8.08
N PHE A 141 -4.50 -1.35 8.42
CA PHE A 141 -4.10 -2.75 8.29
C PHE A 141 -4.96 -3.67 9.17
N ALA A 142 -5.10 -3.37 10.46
CA ALA A 142 -5.83 -4.19 11.41
C ALA A 142 -7.32 -4.33 11.01
N ILE A 143 -7.98 -3.22 10.68
CA ILE A 143 -9.37 -3.25 10.18
C ILE A 143 -9.45 -4.01 8.85
N GLY A 144 -8.46 -3.83 7.97
CA GLY A 144 -8.29 -4.60 6.75
C GLY A 144 -8.21 -6.11 7.01
N VAL A 145 -7.46 -6.56 8.02
CA VAL A 145 -7.36 -7.98 8.42
C VAL A 145 -8.71 -8.50 8.92
N VAL A 146 -9.43 -7.72 9.75
CA VAL A 146 -10.71 -8.13 10.34
C VAL A 146 -11.82 -8.22 9.28
N LEU A 147 -12.08 -7.11 8.58
CA LEU A 147 -13.13 -7.04 7.55
C LEU A 147 -12.77 -7.87 6.31
N GLY A 148 -11.47 -7.97 6.03
CA GLY A 148 -10.92 -8.71 4.91
C GLY A 148 -11.29 -10.18 4.91
N ALA A 149 -11.62 -10.80 6.03
CA ALA A 149 -12.06 -12.21 6.03
C ALA A 149 -13.36 -12.43 5.25
N ASN A 150 -14.21 -11.40 5.15
CA ASN A 150 -15.40 -11.44 4.33
C ASN A 150 -15.08 -11.06 2.88
N ARG A 151 -15.31 -11.98 1.95
CA ARG A 151 -15.04 -11.78 0.51
C ARG A 151 -15.78 -10.58 -0.08
N MET A 152 -17.00 -10.29 0.38
CA MET A 152 -17.81 -9.18 -0.12
C MET A 152 -17.20 -7.85 0.29
N LEU A 153 -16.79 -7.73 1.56
CA LEU A 153 -16.15 -6.53 2.09
C LEU A 153 -14.75 -6.33 1.49
N ALA A 154 -13.95 -7.39 1.37
CA ALA A 154 -12.64 -7.33 0.74
C ALA A 154 -12.75 -6.84 -0.73
N ARG A 155 -13.70 -7.38 -1.51
CA ARG A 155 -13.95 -6.89 -2.87
C ARG A 155 -14.54 -5.48 -2.89
N GLY A 156 -15.30 -5.10 -1.87
CA GLY A 156 -15.79 -3.74 -1.65
C GLY A 156 -14.64 -2.75 -1.51
N LEU A 157 -13.62 -3.08 -0.70
CA LEU A 157 -12.41 -2.28 -0.53
C LEU A 157 -11.68 -2.07 -1.86
N LEU A 158 -11.46 -3.14 -2.64
CA LEU A 158 -10.82 -3.04 -3.96
C LEU A 158 -11.60 -2.07 -4.88
N ARG A 159 -12.93 -2.14 -4.87
CA ARG A 159 -13.77 -1.22 -5.66
C ARG A 159 -13.69 0.21 -5.14
N ALA A 160 -13.66 0.42 -3.83
CA ALA A 160 -13.54 1.74 -3.24
C ALA A 160 -12.23 2.41 -3.70
N VAL A 161 -11.11 1.69 -3.63
CA VAL A 161 -9.80 2.17 -4.12
C VAL A 161 -9.83 2.45 -5.63
N ALA A 162 -10.40 1.54 -6.43
CA ALA A 162 -10.46 1.71 -7.88
C ALA A 162 -11.34 2.90 -8.31
N LEU A 163 -12.49 3.09 -7.65
CA LEU A 163 -13.41 4.19 -7.93
C LEU A 163 -12.86 5.54 -7.45
N ALA A 164 -12.24 5.58 -6.27
CA ALA A 164 -11.55 6.77 -5.77
C ALA A 164 -10.42 7.18 -6.73
N GLY A 165 -9.58 6.21 -7.13
CA GLY A 165 -8.51 6.44 -8.11
C GLY A 165 -9.03 6.91 -9.46
N LEU A 166 -10.16 6.40 -9.94
CA LEU A 166 -10.78 6.86 -11.18
C LEU A 166 -11.29 8.30 -11.05
N ALA A 167 -11.97 8.64 -9.97
CA ALA A 167 -12.43 10.00 -9.72
C ALA A 167 -11.24 10.98 -9.66
N TYR A 168 -10.18 10.61 -8.95
CA TYR A 168 -8.97 11.42 -8.86
C TYR A 168 -8.26 11.56 -10.20
N ALA A 169 -8.20 10.51 -11.00
CA ALA A 169 -7.62 10.55 -12.33
C ALA A 169 -8.40 11.48 -13.25
N ILE A 170 -9.74 11.37 -13.31
CA ILE A 170 -10.58 12.23 -14.15
C ILE A 170 -10.42 13.70 -13.73
N CYS A 171 -10.67 14.01 -12.46
CA CYS A 171 -10.54 15.37 -11.95
C CYS A 171 -9.10 15.90 -12.12
N GLY A 172 -8.11 15.04 -11.91
CA GLY A 172 -6.69 15.38 -11.99
C GLY A 172 -6.28 15.72 -13.42
N ILE A 173 -6.65 14.87 -14.39
CA ILE A 173 -6.38 15.09 -15.82
C ILE A 173 -7.07 16.37 -16.31
N VAL A 174 -8.35 16.56 -15.99
CA VAL A 174 -9.10 17.75 -16.41
C VAL A 174 -8.47 19.02 -15.83
N THR A 175 -8.20 19.05 -14.54
CA THR A 175 -7.62 20.25 -13.89
C THR A 175 -6.18 20.51 -14.33
N PHE A 176 -5.39 19.46 -14.56
CA PHE A 176 -4.04 19.57 -15.11
C PHE A 176 -4.01 20.12 -16.53
N ALA A 177 -5.00 19.79 -17.36
CA ALA A 177 -5.14 20.37 -18.69
C ALA A 177 -5.52 21.86 -18.68
N ILE A 178 -6.18 22.33 -17.62
CA ILE A 178 -6.56 23.73 -17.44
C ILE A 178 -5.39 24.55 -16.90
N ASP A 179 -4.81 24.10 -15.78
CA ASP A 179 -3.66 24.74 -15.15
C ASP A 179 -2.73 23.67 -14.54
N PRO A 180 -1.62 23.33 -15.21
CA PRO A 180 -0.69 22.32 -14.72
C PRO A 180 0.05 22.77 -13.45
N THR A 181 0.06 24.05 -13.11
CA THR A 181 0.76 24.59 -11.93
C THR A 181 -0.01 24.42 -10.63
N ARG A 182 -1.27 23.96 -10.69
CA ARG A 182 -2.12 23.77 -9.51
C ARG A 182 -2.56 22.31 -9.32
N ILE A 183 -2.79 21.92 -8.07
CA ILE A 183 -3.46 20.67 -7.68
C ILE A 183 -4.95 20.95 -7.55
N TYR A 184 -5.76 20.33 -8.40
CA TYR A 184 -7.21 20.53 -8.52
C TYR A 184 -7.65 22.00 -8.62
N LEU A 185 -6.80 22.88 -9.17
CA LEU A 185 -6.99 24.35 -9.23
C LEU A 185 -7.04 25.05 -7.85
N LEU A 186 -6.91 24.32 -6.75
CA LEU A 186 -7.05 24.84 -5.39
C LEU A 186 -5.71 25.19 -4.75
N HIS A 187 -4.66 24.40 -5.02
CA HIS A 187 -3.38 24.53 -4.36
C HIS A 187 -2.25 24.73 -5.37
N GLU A 188 -1.48 25.79 -5.22
CA GLU A 188 -0.33 26.08 -6.08
C GLU A 188 0.82 25.12 -5.78
N LYS A 189 1.41 24.55 -6.84
CA LYS A 189 2.53 23.63 -6.71
C LYS A 189 3.81 24.42 -6.47
N GLN A 190 4.61 23.94 -5.51
CA GLN A 190 5.98 24.43 -5.29
C GLN A 190 7.02 23.63 -6.11
N ALA A 191 6.66 22.44 -6.56
CA ALA A 191 7.53 21.54 -7.33
C ALA A 191 6.72 20.77 -8.38
N HIS A 192 7.41 20.22 -9.39
CA HIS A 192 6.81 19.40 -10.46
C HIS A 192 5.72 20.13 -11.27
N LEU A 193 5.94 21.40 -11.61
CA LEU A 193 4.98 22.28 -12.29
C LEU A 193 4.45 21.72 -13.62
N GLU A 194 5.26 20.97 -14.35
CA GLU A 194 4.92 20.41 -15.66
C GLU A 194 4.24 19.03 -15.59
N TRP A 195 4.06 18.46 -14.40
CA TRP A 195 3.64 17.05 -14.25
C TRP A 195 2.35 16.93 -13.44
N LEU A 196 1.55 15.92 -13.76
CA LEU A 196 0.37 15.59 -12.97
C LEU A 196 0.79 15.04 -11.59
N THR A 197 0.28 15.65 -10.52
CA THR A 197 0.54 15.19 -9.13
C THR A 197 -0.75 14.91 -8.35
N SER A 198 -1.86 15.57 -8.69
CA SER A 198 -3.14 15.48 -7.98
C SER A 198 -3.57 14.02 -7.73
N PRO A 199 -4.02 13.64 -6.51
CA PRO A 199 -4.22 14.48 -5.34
C PRO A 199 -2.95 14.72 -4.51
N PHE A 200 -1.81 14.18 -4.90
CA PHE A 200 -0.56 14.26 -4.14
C PHE A 200 0.25 15.51 -4.51
N VAL A 201 1.17 15.89 -3.62
CA VAL A 201 2.21 16.89 -3.91
C VAL A 201 3.36 16.27 -4.71
N ASN A 202 3.75 15.04 -4.36
CA ASN A 202 4.87 14.33 -4.97
C ASN A 202 4.41 13.53 -6.22
N ARG A 203 5.01 13.81 -7.39
CA ARG A 203 4.66 13.16 -8.67
C ARG A 203 4.92 11.65 -8.68
N ASN A 204 5.94 11.19 -7.97
CA ASN A 204 6.32 9.79 -7.97
C ASN A 204 5.31 8.93 -7.20
N THR A 205 4.83 9.46 -6.08
CA THR A 205 3.75 8.86 -5.28
C THR A 205 2.43 8.84 -6.05
N ALA A 206 2.11 9.92 -6.78
CA ALA A 206 0.95 9.94 -7.69
C ALA A 206 1.06 8.84 -8.76
N GLY A 207 2.24 8.68 -9.37
CA GLY A 207 2.48 7.67 -10.40
C GLY A 207 2.23 6.25 -9.90
N ILE A 208 2.86 5.86 -8.78
CA ILE A 208 2.68 4.51 -8.20
C ILE A 208 1.24 4.29 -7.69
N TYR A 209 0.56 5.31 -7.17
CA TYR A 209 -0.86 5.23 -6.76
C TYR A 209 -1.77 4.96 -7.96
N TYR A 210 -1.67 5.75 -9.03
CA TYR A 210 -2.47 5.53 -10.24
C TYR A 210 -2.17 4.19 -10.90
N GLY A 211 -0.92 3.73 -10.85
CA GLY A 211 -0.54 2.39 -11.25
C GLY A 211 -1.22 1.28 -10.43
N CYS A 212 -1.33 1.44 -9.11
CA CYS A 212 -2.08 0.52 -8.25
C CYS A 212 -3.58 0.53 -8.58
N CYS A 213 -4.20 1.69 -8.83
CA CYS A 213 -5.59 1.78 -9.25
C CYS A 213 -5.82 1.12 -10.62
N ALA A 214 -4.93 1.36 -11.59
CA ALA A 214 -4.95 0.73 -12.90
C ALA A 214 -4.83 -0.80 -12.79
N LEU A 215 -3.94 -1.31 -11.93
CA LEU A 215 -3.81 -2.74 -11.65
C LEU A 215 -5.12 -3.36 -11.16
N ILE A 216 -5.87 -2.69 -10.28
CA ILE A 216 -7.16 -3.20 -9.79
C ILE A 216 -8.19 -3.26 -10.92
N TRP A 217 -8.30 -2.20 -11.73
CA TRP A 217 -9.19 -2.17 -12.89
C TRP A 217 -8.85 -3.28 -13.89
N LEU A 218 -7.56 -3.43 -14.20
CA LEU A 218 -7.03 -4.49 -15.05
C LEU A 218 -7.44 -5.86 -14.54
N LEU A 219 -7.20 -6.17 -13.26
CA LEU A 219 -7.49 -7.48 -12.69
C LEU A 219 -8.99 -7.79 -12.64
N PHE A 220 -9.86 -6.81 -12.39
CA PHE A 220 -11.30 -7.01 -12.54
C PHE A 220 -11.70 -7.33 -13.99
N GLY A 221 -11.07 -6.66 -14.97
CA GLY A 221 -11.25 -6.95 -16.40
C GLY A 221 -10.77 -8.35 -16.76
N CYS A 222 -9.57 -8.72 -16.32
CA CYS A 222 -8.99 -10.04 -16.56
C CYS A 222 -9.80 -11.16 -15.90
N GLU A 223 -10.34 -10.96 -14.69
CA GLU A 223 -11.23 -11.94 -14.03
C GLU A 223 -12.54 -12.12 -14.82
N LEU A 224 -13.11 -11.04 -15.37
CA LEU A 224 -14.30 -11.13 -16.22
C LEU A 224 -14.01 -11.92 -17.50
N ILE A 225 -12.86 -11.65 -18.14
CA ILE A 225 -12.37 -12.37 -19.32
C ILE A 225 -12.13 -13.85 -18.99
N GLU A 226 -11.47 -14.16 -17.88
CA GLU A 226 -11.15 -15.52 -17.45
C GLU A 226 -12.41 -16.38 -17.29
N ARG A 227 -13.49 -15.81 -16.73
CA ARG A 227 -14.78 -16.49 -16.53
C ARG A 227 -15.46 -16.89 -17.84
N HIS A 228 -15.29 -16.09 -18.89
CA HIS A 228 -15.89 -16.34 -20.21
C HIS A 228 -14.90 -17.06 -21.16
N TRP A 229 -13.70 -17.37 -20.68
CA TRP A 229 -12.64 -17.91 -21.52
C TRP A 229 -12.96 -19.33 -22.03
N PRO A 230 -12.90 -19.57 -23.35
CA PRO A 230 -13.22 -20.86 -23.95
C PRO A 230 -12.27 -22.01 -23.60
N SER A 231 -12.79 -23.24 -23.57
CA SER A 231 -12.15 -24.41 -22.95
C SER A 231 -10.95 -25.00 -23.71
N HIS A 232 -10.73 -24.68 -24.99
CA HIS A 232 -9.52 -25.10 -25.72
C HIS A 232 -9.29 -24.29 -27.01
N ARG A 233 -8.03 -23.87 -27.23
CA ARG A 233 -7.46 -23.29 -28.48
C ARG A 233 -8.44 -22.54 -29.39
N SER A 234 -9.06 -21.48 -28.90
CA SER A 234 -9.87 -20.61 -29.75
C SER A 234 -9.48 -19.15 -29.58
N GLY A 235 -9.38 -18.46 -30.71
CA GLY A 235 -8.96 -17.06 -30.79
C GLY A 235 -9.96 -16.08 -30.17
N LEU A 236 -9.54 -14.82 -30.13
CA LEU A 236 -10.27 -13.68 -29.55
C LEU A 236 -11.71 -13.54 -30.09
N SER A 237 -11.96 -13.92 -31.34
CA SER A 237 -13.29 -13.87 -31.97
C SER A 237 -14.34 -14.71 -31.23
N ARG A 238 -13.97 -15.92 -30.74
CA ARG A 238 -14.90 -16.77 -29.98
C ARG A 238 -15.11 -16.28 -28.55
N LEU A 239 -14.13 -15.57 -27.98
CA LEU A 239 -14.29 -14.90 -26.69
C LEU A 239 -15.34 -13.77 -26.82
N PHE A 240 -15.20 -12.91 -27.83
CA PHE A 240 -16.17 -11.84 -28.08
C PHE A 240 -17.58 -12.38 -28.35
N ALA A 241 -17.70 -13.48 -29.10
CA ALA A 241 -19.00 -14.14 -29.33
C ALA A 241 -19.66 -14.67 -28.04
N ARG A 242 -18.88 -15.01 -27.01
CA ARG A 242 -19.38 -15.50 -25.71
C ARG A 242 -19.71 -14.40 -24.71
N LEU A 243 -19.25 -13.17 -24.94
CA LEU A 243 -19.58 -12.03 -24.10
C LEU A 243 -20.96 -11.51 -24.52
N ASP A 244 -21.94 -11.71 -23.64
CA ASP A 244 -23.26 -11.09 -23.77
C ASP A 244 -23.15 -9.56 -23.67
N MET A 245 -24.21 -8.85 -24.06
CA MET A 245 -24.21 -7.38 -24.06
C MET A 245 -23.91 -6.78 -22.66
N PRO A 246 -24.45 -7.32 -21.55
CA PRO A 246 -24.07 -6.89 -20.20
C PRO A 246 -22.57 -7.05 -19.88
N ALA A 247 -21.96 -8.20 -20.22
CA ALA A 247 -20.53 -8.42 -19.98
C ALA A 247 -19.67 -7.50 -20.84
N ARG A 248 -20.05 -7.23 -22.11
CA ARG A 248 -19.35 -6.26 -22.97
C ARG A 248 -19.39 -4.85 -22.40
N ARG A 249 -20.57 -4.37 -21.97
CA ARG A 249 -20.70 -3.04 -21.33
C ARG A 249 -19.87 -2.95 -20.06
N ARG A 250 -19.87 -4.00 -19.24
CA ARG A 250 -19.04 -4.08 -18.03
C ARG A 250 -17.55 -4.05 -18.36
N LEU A 251 -17.11 -4.80 -19.38
CA LEU A 251 -15.72 -4.81 -19.81
C LEU A 251 -15.28 -3.43 -20.33
N ALA A 252 -16.14 -2.74 -21.09
CA ALA A 252 -15.89 -1.38 -21.55
C ALA A 252 -15.71 -0.41 -20.37
N GLY A 253 -16.56 -0.49 -19.35
CA GLY A 253 -16.41 0.32 -18.13
C GLY A 253 -15.12 0.02 -17.36
N LEU A 254 -14.73 -1.26 -17.26
CA LEU A 254 -13.46 -1.67 -16.64
C LEU A 254 -12.25 -1.17 -17.44
N ALA A 255 -12.32 -1.24 -18.78
CA ALA A 255 -11.29 -0.72 -19.68
C ALA A 255 -11.18 0.80 -19.60
N PHE A 256 -12.30 1.52 -19.51
CA PHE A 256 -12.31 2.96 -19.29
C PHE A 256 -11.60 3.33 -17.98
N GLY A 257 -11.93 2.65 -16.88
CA GLY A 257 -11.27 2.85 -15.59
C GLY A 257 -9.76 2.59 -15.66
N TRP A 258 -9.37 1.48 -16.29
CA TRP A 258 -7.98 1.12 -16.50
C TRP A 258 -7.21 2.16 -17.33
N LEU A 259 -7.73 2.53 -18.51
CA LEU A 259 -7.09 3.48 -19.42
C LEU A 259 -6.98 4.88 -18.81
N THR A 260 -7.99 5.32 -18.05
CA THR A 260 -7.98 6.64 -17.40
C THR A 260 -6.91 6.70 -16.30
N CYS A 261 -6.83 5.69 -15.44
CA CYS A 261 -5.78 5.62 -14.43
C CYS A 261 -4.39 5.45 -15.07
N LEU A 262 -4.28 4.71 -16.17
CA LEU A 262 -3.03 4.53 -16.91
C LEU A 262 -2.56 5.84 -17.55
N LEU A 263 -3.47 6.61 -18.15
CA LEU A 263 -3.19 7.95 -18.67
C LEU A 263 -2.71 8.88 -17.55
N ALA A 264 -3.41 8.94 -16.42
CA ALA A 264 -2.99 9.72 -15.26
C ALA A 264 -1.59 9.31 -14.77
N MET A 265 -1.31 8.01 -14.69
CA MET A 265 0.01 7.49 -14.33
C MET A 265 1.11 7.99 -15.27
N PHE A 266 0.92 7.95 -16.59
CA PHE A 266 1.91 8.45 -17.56
C PHE A 266 2.11 9.97 -17.47
N LEU A 267 1.03 10.74 -17.26
CA LEU A 267 1.09 12.19 -17.10
C LEU A 267 1.86 12.64 -15.84
N THR A 268 2.13 11.74 -14.90
CA THR A 268 2.98 12.05 -13.73
C THR A 268 4.46 12.18 -14.07
N GLY A 269 4.91 11.62 -15.21
CA GLY A 269 6.32 11.58 -15.58
C GLY A 269 7.22 10.73 -14.67
N SER A 270 6.66 10.00 -13.70
CA SER A 270 7.42 9.14 -12.80
C SER A 270 7.87 7.86 -13.50
N ARG A 271 9.10 7.84 -14.05
CA ARG A 271 9.66 6.66 -14.73
C ARG A 271 9.68 5.42 -13.81
N GLY A 272 10.10 5.59 -12.56
CA GLY A 272 10.10 4.53 -11.55
C GLY A 272 8.68 4.03 -11.24
N GLY A 273 7.73 4.96 -11.03
CA GLY A 273 6.33 4.64 -10.77
C GLY A 273 5.67 3.89 -11.93
N VAL A 274 5.86 4.37 -13.16
CA VAL A 274 5.35 3.74 -14.39
C VAL A 274 5.96 2.35 -14.57
N GLY A 275 7.28 2.23 -14.55
CA GLY A 275 7.97 0.96 -14.80
C GLY A 275 7.59 -0.13 -13.79
N ILE A 276 7.59 0.19 -12.49
CA ILE A 276 7.23 -0.75 -11.42
C ILE A 276 5.75 -1.14 -11.51
N SER A 277 4.86 -0.19 -11.81
CA SER A 277 3.42 -0.47 -11.95
C SER A 277 3.11 -1.35 -13.15
N LEU A 278 3.75 -1.11 -14.31
CA LEU A 278 3.59 -1.94 -15.50
C LEU A 278 4.13 -3.36 -15.24
N LEU A 279 5.28 -3.48 -14.57
CA LEU A 279 5.81 -4.78 -14.18
C LEU A 279 4.85 -5.53 -13.24
N ALA A 280 4.28 -4.84 -12.24
CA ALA A 280 3.29 -5.41 -11.35
C ALA A 280 2.02 -5.87 -12.11
N ALA A 281 1.56 -5.11 -13.10
CA ALA A 281 0.44 -5.47 -13.97
C ALA A 281 0.75 -6.72 -14.81
N VAL A 282 1.93 -6.80 -15.41
CA VAL A 282 2.40 -7.96 -16.18
C VAL A 282 2.45 -9.21 -15.30
N VAL A 283 3.08 -9.12 -14.12
CA VAL A 283 3.18 -10.22 -13.16
C VAL A 283 1.80 -10.68 -12.72
N ALA A 284 0.90 -9.75 -12.39
CA ALA A 284 -0.44 -10.08 -11.94
C ALA A 284 -1.28 -10.78 -13.03
N ALA A 285 -1.27 -10.24 -14.25
CA ALA A 285 -1.97 -10.84 -15.39
C ALA A 285 -1.39 -12.23 -15.72
N ALA A 286 -0.07 -12.38 -15.74
CA ALA A 286 0.59 -13.65 -16.00
C ALA A 286 0.23 -14.72 -14.94
N ILE A 287 0.20 -14.33 -13.66
CA ILE A 287 -0.21 -15.23 -12.57
C ILE A 287 -1.68 -15.63 -12.71
N LEU A 288 -2.57 -14.71 -13.06
CA LEU A 288 -4.00 -15.00 -13.20
C LEU A 288 -4.24 -16.00 -14.35
N PHE A 289 -3.61 -15.77 -15.50
CA PHE A 289 -3.76 -16.63 -16.68
C PHE A 289 -2.82 -17.84 -16.73
N ARG A 290 -2.00 -18.09 -15.70
CA ARG A 290 -0.96 -19.15 -15.69
C ARG A 290 -1.48 -20.54 -16.05
N LYS A 291 -2.73 -20.87 -15.68
CA LYS A 291 -3.33 -22.19 -15.96
C LYS A 291 -3.75 -22.38 -17.42
N ARG A 292 -3.83 -21.29 -18.19
CA ARG A 292 -4.16 -21.27 -19.63
C ARG A 292 -2.92 -21.35 -20.51
N MET A 293 -1.73 -21.12 -19.93
CA MET A 293 -0.47 -21.08 -20.64
C MET A 293 0.17 -22.47 -20.75
N PRO A 294 1.01 -22.74 -21.77
CA PRO A 294 1.79 -23.97 -21.87
C PRO A 294 2.62 -24.21 -20.60
N ARG A 295 2.56 -25.43 -20.05
CA ARG A 295 3.16 -25.79 -18.75
C ARG A 295 4.67 -25.53 -18.63
N ARG A 296 5.43 -25.60 -19.73
CA ARG A 296 6.90 -25.50 -19.70
C ARG A 296 7.44 -24.08 -19.91
N TYR A 297 6.90 -23.34 -20.88
CA TYR A 297 7.47 -22.04 -21.28
C TYR A 297 6.47 -20.87 -21.25
N GLY A 298 5.19 -21.14 -21.05
CA GLY A 298 4.16 -20.13 -21.25
C GLY A 298 4.22 -18.98 -20.25
N LEU A 299 4.52 -19.26 -18.98
CA LEU A 299 4.68 -18.22 -17.96
C LEU A 299 5.92 -17.36 -18.22
N ILE A 300 7.06 -17.98 -18.55
CA ILE A 300 8.32 -17.28 -18.82
C ILE A 300 8.17 -16.41 -20.07
N ALA A 301 7.56 -16.93 -21.13
CA ALA A 301 7.28 -16.17 -22.36
C ALA A 301 6.33 -15.00 -22.09
N ALA A 302 5.26 -15.20 -21.30
CA ALA A 302 4.33 -14.13 -20.95
C ALA A 302 5.00 -13.02 -20.12
N LEU A 303 5.88 -13.38 -19.19
CA LEU A 303 6.68 -12.42 -18.44
C LEU A 303 7.67 -11.70 -19.35
N GLY A 304 8.41 -12.42 -20.19
CA GLY A 304 9.39 -11.82 -21.12
C GLY A 304 8.76 -10.86 -22.12
N ILE A 305 7.69 -11.29 -22.80
CA ILE A 305 6.95 -10.45 -23.75
C ILE A 305 6.26 -9.29 -23.03
N GLY A 306 5.61 -9.55 -21.89
CA GLY A 306 4.95 -8.51 -21.10
C GLY A 306 5.93 -7.46 -20.60
N SER A 307 7.10 -7.87 -20.11
CA SER A 307 8.18 -6.97 -19.70
C SER A 307 8.74 -6.18 -20.88
N LEU A 308 8.89 -6.79 -22.06
CA LEU A 308 9.31 -6.08 -23.26
C LEU A 308 8.29 -5.00 -23.68
N VAL A 309 6.99 -5.33 -23.64
CA VAL A 309 5.92 -4.36 -23.91
C VAL A 309 5.90 -3.26 -22.86
N ALA A 310 6.07 -3.59 -21.58
CA ALA A 310 6.15 -2.60 -20.50
C ALA A 310 7.35 -1.65 -20.70
N LEU A 311 8.51 -2.18 -21.08
CA LEU A 311 9.70 -1.39 -21.43
C LEU A 311 9.45 -0.51 -22.65
N ALA A 312 8.84 -1.04 -23.71
CA ALA A 312 8.50 -0.27 -24.90
C ALA A 312 7.52 0.88 -24.56
N LEU A 313 6.47 0.62 -23.78
CA LEU A 313 5.54 1.64 -23.30
C LEU A 313 6.26 2.70 -22.45
N LEU A 314 7.15 2.29 -21.54
CA LEU A 314 7.95 3.21 -20.74
C LEU A 314 8.83 4.11 -21.62
N GLN A 315 9.44 3.57 -22.68
CA GLN A 315 10.27 4.37 -23.59
C GLN A 315 9.45 5.27 -24.52
N LEU A 316 8.34 4.79 -25.07
CA LEU A 316 7.51 5.54 -26.00
C LEU A 316 6.70 6.64 -25.30
N LEU A 317 6.11 6.33 -24.15
CA LEU A 317 5.21 7.22 -23.42
C LEU A 317 5.91 7.96 -22.27
N GLY A 318 7.01 7.42 -21.75
CA GLY A 318 7.86 8.09 -20.75
C GLY A 318 9.11 8.76 -21.32
N GLY A 319 9.36 8.61 -22.64
CA GLY A 319 10.62 8.96 -23.29
C GLY A 319 10.53 9.91 -24.48
N GLY A 320 9.47 10.72 -24.62
CA GLY A 320 9.43 11.90 -25.53
C GLY A 320 10.52 12.97 -25.25
N VAL A 321 11.50 12.65 -24.41
CA VAL A 321 12.64 13.46 -23.98
C VAL A 321 13.94 12.65 -24.19
N GLY A 322 14.04 11.93 -25.31
CA GLY A 322 15.25 11.25 -25.78
C GLY A 322 16.46 12.21 -25.90
N ALA A 323 16.21 13.50 -26.10
CA ALA A 323 17.23 14.54 -26.25
C ALA A 323 17.87 15.04 -24.93
N ARG A 324 17.40 14.61 -23.74
CA ARG A 324 18.01 15.00 -22.44
C ARG A 324 18.86 13.90 -21.79
N PHE A 325 18.98 12.73 -22.42
CA PHE A 325 19.73 11.60 -21.86
C PHE A 325 21.24 11.82 -21.79
N SER A 326 21.78 12.81 -22.52
CA SER A 326 23.20 13.16 -22.51
C SER A 326 23.56 14.30 -21.55
N THR A 327 22.59 14.96 -20.90
CA THR A 327 22.85 16.14 -20.05
C THR A 327 22.36 15.99 -18.61
N MET A 328 21.51 15.00 -18.31
CA MET A 328 21.08 14.68 -16.94
C MET A 328 21.20 13.18 -16.75
N GLY A 329 22.33 12.77 -16.17
CA GLY A 329 22.68 11.37 -15.91
C GLY A 329 21.56 10.58 -15.25
N LEU A 330 21.63 9.26 -15.42
CA LEU A 330 20.71 8.33 -14.79
C LEU A 330 20.64 8.61 -13.28
N SER A 331 19.49 9.10 -12.82
CA SER A 331 19.17 9.59 -11.47
C SER A 331 19.61 11.02 -11.16
N ASP A 332 18.69 11.79 -10.57
CA ASP A 332 18.94 13.07 -9.89
C ASP A 332 20.30 13.03 -9.17
N GLU A 333 21.24 13.89 -9.57
CA GLU A 333 22.67 13.84 -9.22
C GLU A 333 22.98 13.77 -7.71
N GLY A 334 22.00 14.03 -6.83
CA GLY A 334 22.13 13.92 -5.37
C GLY A 334 21.68 12.60 -4.72
N ARG A 335 20.93 11.70 -5.39
CA ARG A 335 20.34 10.52 -4.70
C ARG A 335 21.37 9.48 -4.27
N PHE A 336 22.35 9.17 -5.13
CA PHE A 336 23.37 8.18 -4.79
C PHE A 336 24.23 8.66 -3.62
N SER A 337 24.60 9.95 -3.63
CA SER A 337 25.33 10.61 -2.54
C SER A 337 24.49 10.64 -1.26
N THR A 338 23.17 10.90 -1.39
CA THR A 338 22.22 10.77 -0.26
C THR A 338 22.26 9.37 0.33
N TYR A 339 22.17 8.31 -0.49
CA TYR A 339 22.20 6.93 0.01
C TYR A 339 23.50 6.61 0.74
N ARG A 340 24.64 7.08 0.21
CA ARG A 340 25.94 6.90 0.86
C ARG A 340 26.01 7.61 2.21
N ALA A 341 25.48 8.82 2.31
CA ALA A 341 25.37 9.56 3.56
C ALA A 341 24.43 8.85 4.56
N THR A 342 23.26 8.38 4.10
CA THR A 342 22.32 7.61 4.95
C THR A 342 22.93 6.31 5.46
N LEU A 343 23.75 5.62 4.66
CA LEU A 343 24.47 4.43 5.11
C LEU A 343 25.50 4.73 6.22
N ARG A 344 26.09 5.93 6.22
CA ARG A 344 26.96 6.37 7.32
C ARG A 344 26.16 6.67 8.58
N MET A 345 25.00 7.33 8.46
CA MET A 345 24.08 7.53 9.60
C MET A 345 23.71 6.18 10.24
N ILE A 346 23.37 5.19 9.41
CA ILE A 346 23.09 3.82 9.85
C ILE A 346 24.30 3.19 10.56
N TRP A 347 25.52 3.41 10.06
CA TRP A 347 26.72 2.84 10.66
C TRP A 347 27.02 3.42 12.04
N ASP A 348 26.77 4.71 12.24
CA ASP A 348 27.04 5.40 13.50
C ASP A 348 25.97 5.06 14.57
N HIS A 349 24.71 4.83 14.17
CA HIS A 349 23.59 4.50 15.07
C HIS A 349 22.82 3.22 14.65
N PRO A 350 23.47 2.04 14.60
CA PRO A 350 22.94 0.89 13.90
C PRO A 350 21.70 0.25 14.53
N TRP A 351 21.56 0.27 15.85
CA TRP A 351 20.52 -0.52 16.51
C TRP A 351 19.19 0.20 16.66
N LEU A 352 19.26 1.46 17.12
CA LEU A 352 18.09 2.28 17.43
C LEU A 352 17.93 3.48 16.48
N GLY A 353 18.92 3.78 15.63
CA GLY A 353 18.90 4.94 14.75
C GLY A 353 18.99 6.27 15.50
N ASP A 354 18.88 7.36 14.75
CA ASP A 354 19.00 8.73 15.24
C ASP A 354 17.69 9.34 15.79
N GLY A 355 16.57 8.62 15.70
CA GLY A 355 15.24 9.11 16.07
C GLY A 355 14.26 9.09 14.91
N ILE A 356 13.06 8.55 15.12
CA ILE A 356 12.03 8.50 14.07
C ILE A 356 11.66 9.91 13.55
N GLY A 357 11.80 10.11 12.24
CA GLY A 357 11.50 11.37 11.56
C GLY A 357 12.60 12.42 11.71
N SER A 358 13.75 12.07 12.29
CA SER A 358 14.88 12.98 12.48
C SER A 358 15.74 13.18 11.24
N PHE A 359 15.50 12.43 10.15
CA PHE A 359 16.34 12.46 8.95
C PHE A 359 16.74 13.87 8.50
N GLU A 360 15.78 14.79 8.36
CA GLU A 360 16.03 16.18 7.92
C GLU A 360 17.01 16.95 8.82
N TRP A 361 17.08 16.61 10.10
CA TRP A 361 17.93 17.25 11.11
C TRP A 361 19.33 16.64 11.20
N VAL A 362 19.44 15.34 10.95
CA VAL A 362 20.70 14.59 11.07
C VAL A 362 21.47 14.60 9.75
N TYR A 363 20.76 14.45 8.63
CA TYR A 363 21.34 14.35 7.30
C TYR A 363 22.34 15.47 6.93
N PRO A 364 22.13 16.76 7.31
CA PRO A 364 23.08 17.81 6.99
C PRO A 364 24.51 17.61 7.53
N ALA A 365 24.69 16.83 8.61
CA ALA A 365 26.01 16.50 9.13
C ALA A 365 26.75 15.45 8.28
N TYR A 366 26.00 14.65 7.51
CA TYR A 366 26.52 13.55 6.69
C TYR A 366 26.61 13.88 5.19
N ARG A 367 25.95 14.96 4.75
CA ARG A 367 25.92 15.38 3.35
C ARG A 367 27.33 15.75 2.87
N THR A 368 27.59 15.47 1.60
CA THR A 368 28.85 15.77 0.91
C THR A 368 28.68 16.96 -0.06
N ASP A 369 29.79 17.60 -0.42
CA ASP A 369 29.81 18.87 -1.19
C ASP A 369 29.27 18.75 -2.63
N ASP A 370 29.12 17.52 -3.14
CA ASP A 370 28.51 17.20 -4.43
C ASP A 370 26.98 17.32 -4.44
N ILE A 371 26.35 17.56 -3.29
CA ILE A 371 24.91 17.76 -3.16
C ILE A 371 24.61 19.27 -3.10
N SER A 372 23.74 19.73 -4.01
CA SER A 372 23.32 21.13 -4.09
C SER A 372 22.89 21.70 -2.72
N LEU A 373 23.47 22.85 -2.36
CA LEU A 373 23.08 23.64 -1.19
C LEU A 373 21.70 24.34 -1.36
N ARG A 374 21.14 24.36 -2.57
CA ARG A 374 19.79 24.91 -2.83
C ARG A 374 18.72 23.88 -2.47
N GLY A 375 17.83 24.25 -1.54
CA GLY A 375 16.71 23.42 -1.05
C GLY A 375 17.06 22.62 0.20
N THR A 376 16.04 22.07 0.87
CA THR A 376 16.22 21.14 2.00
C THR A 376 16.00 19.70 1.53
N TRP A 377 16.97 18.84 1.83
CA TRP A 377 16.86 17.40 1.56
C TRP A 377 16.22 16.72 2.78
N ASN A 378 14.91 16.67 2.78
CA ASN A 378 14.14 16.25 3.96
C ASN A 378 13.83 14.75 4.01
N ARG A 379 14.23 13.98 2.99
CA ARG A 379 13.99 12.54 2.86
C ARG A 379 15.18 11.84 2.23
N ALA A 380 15.39 10.58 2.58
CA ALA A 380 16.46 9.77 1.99
C ALA A 380 16.18 9.41 0.52
N HIS A 381 14.93 9.58 0.04
CA HIS A 381 14.45 9.01 -1.24
C HIS A 381 14.66 7.50 -1.33
N ASN A 382 14.62 6.83 -0.18
CA ASN A 382 14.53 5.39 -0.01
C ASN A 382 13.95 5.16 1.38
N SER A 383 12.69 4.76 1.44
CA SER A 383 11.96 4.63 2.71
C SER A 383 12.60 3.59 3.63
N TRP A 384 13.25 2.57 3.07
CA TRP A 384 13.87 1.50 3.84
C TRP A 384 15.19 1.93 4.47
N LEU A 385 16.00 2.71 3.73
CA LEU A 385 17.21 3.31 4.28
C LEU A 385 16.86 4.36 5.34
N GLU A 386 15.85 5.19 5.10
CA GLU A 386 15.40 6.16 6.11
C GLU A 386 14.86 5.47 7.37
N LEU A 387 14.09 4.38 7.22
CA LEU A 387 13.61 3.60 8.36
C LEU A 387 14.77 3.02 9.18
N ALA A 388 15.83 2.60 8.49
CA ALA A 388 17.04 2.06 9.11
C ALA A 388 17.87 3.16 9.78
N SER A 389 18.03 4.34 9.16
CA SER A 389 18.74 5.46 9.80
C SER A 389 17.99 6.01 11.01
N ASP A 390 16.68 6.13 10.91
CA ASP A 390 15.88 6.82 11.92
C ASP A 390 15.47 5.90 13.07
N GLY A 391 15.14 4.63 12.80
CA GLY A 391 14.68 3.68 13.81
C GLY A 391 15.60 2.48 14.04
N GLY A 392 16.75 2.46 13.38
CA GLY A 392 17.74 1.41 13.53
C GLY A 392 17.36 0.08 12.88
N MET A 393 18.31 -0.85 12.88
CA MET A 393 18.17 -2.15 12.25
C MET A 393 17.18 -3.03 12.99
N LEU A 394 16.95 -2.75 14.28
CA LEU A 394 15.93 -3.43 15.07
C LEU A 394 14.55 -3.21 14.46
N MET A 395 14.19 -1.96 14.19
CA MET A 395 12.87 -1.62 13.65
C MET A 395 12.80 -1.92 12.15
N ALA A 396 13.80 -1.51 11.37
CA ALA A 396 13.82 -1.73 9.93
C ALA A 396 13.91 -3.22 9.56
N GLY A 397 14.73 -3.99 10.28
CA GLY A 397 14.85 -5.44 10.11
C GLY A 397 13.56 -6.17 10.45
N ALA A 398 12.93 -5.85 11.58
CA ALA A 398 11.65 -6.43 11.96
C ALA A 398 10.53 -6.12 10.94
N ALA A 399 10.45 -4.87 10.47
CA ALA A 399 9.50 -4.47 9.43
C ALA A 399 9.74 -5.22 8.11
N MET A 400 11.00 -5.37 7.68
CA MET A 400 11.36 -6.10 6.46
C MET A 400 11.03 -7.59 6.57
N ILE A 401 11.38 -8.24 7.68
CA ILE A 401 11.05 -9.65 7.93
C ILE A 401 9.54 -9.87 7.90
N ALA A 402 8.77 -9.00 8.57
CA ALA A 402 7.31 -9.07 8.59
C ALA A 402 6.71 -8.90 7.18
N LEU A 403 7.25 -7.97 6.39
CA LEU A 403 6.82 -7.73 5.02
C LEU A 403 7.11 -8.93 4.10
N LEU A 404 8.31 -9.50 4.19
CA LEU A 404 8.69 -10.70 3.42
C LEU A 404 7.83 -11.91 3.81
N ALA A 405 7.55 -12.09 5.11
CA ALA A 405 6.62 -13.11 5.60
C ALA A 405 5.20 -12.89 5.04
N ALA A 406 4.71 -11.65 5.04
CA ALA A 406 3.43 -11.28 4.46
C ALA A 406 3.37 -11.61 2.96
N PHE A 407 4.42 -11.30 2.18
CA PHE A 407 4.50 -11.68 0.77
C PHE A 407 4.54 -13.19 0.57
N GLY A 408 5.22 -13.94 1.45
CA GLY A 408 5.19 -15.40 1.46
C GLY A 408 3.76 -15.95 1.64
N VAL A 409 3.02 -15.42 2.61
CA VAL A 409 1.62 -15.78 2.89
C VAL A 409 0.71 -15.43 1.71
N LEU A 410 0.84 -14.23 1.14
CA LEU A 410 0.07 -13.81 -0.04
C LEU A 410 0.36 -14.68 -1.26
N ALA A 411 1.64 -14.95 -1.54
CA ALA A 411 2.04 -15.83 -2.64
C ALA A 411 1.50 -17.25 -2.45
N HIS A 412 1.50 -17.77 -1.22
CA HIS A 412 0.85 -19.04 -0.90
C HIS A 412 -0.67 -18.98 -1.12
N GLY A 413 -1.34 -17.92 -0.69
CA GLY A 413 -2.77 -17.69 -0.92
C GLY A 413 -3.14 -17.66 -2.40
N VAL A 414 -2.38 -16.90 -3.21
CA VAL A 414 -2.53 -16.81 -4.66
C VAL A 414 -2.34 -18.17 -5.33
N ARG A 415 -1.41 -19.00 -4.83
CA ARG A 415 -1.15 -20.33 -5.38
C ARG A 415 -2.25 -21.34 -5.05
N THR A 416 -2.78 -21.31 -3.83
CA THR A 416 -3.63 -22.37 -3.29
C THR A 416 -5.13 -22.11 -3.40
N ARG A 417 -5.56 -20.85 -3.56
CA ARG A 417 -6.97 -20.51 -3.61
C ARG A 417 -7.62 -20.84 -4.95
N ARG A 418 -8.88 -21.28 -4.86
CA ARG A 418 -9.75 -21.61 -6.00
C ARG A 418 -10.78 -20.51 -6.32
N ARG A 419 -11.05 -19.60 -5.38
CA ARG A 419 -12.02 -18.50 -5.50
C ARG A 419 -11.43 -17.22 -4.93
N ASP A 420 -11.86 -16.08 -5.45
CA ASP A 420 -11.47 -14.73 -5.01
C ASP A 420 -9.95 -14.52 -4.90
N VAL A 421 -9.19 -15.14 -5.81
CA VAL A 421 -7.73 -15.00 -5.91
C VAL A 421 -7.30 -13.56 -6.19
N ILE A 422 -8.22 -12.76 -6.75
CA ILE A 422 -7.99 -11.35 -7.08
C ILE A 422 -7.60 -10.52 -5.85
N VAL A 423 -8.15 -10.78 -4.66
CA VAL A 423 -7.85 -9.99 -3.47
C VAL A 423 -6.39 -10.18 -3.01
N PRO A 424 -5.92 -11.41 -2.72
CA PRO A 424 -4.51 -11.60 -2.37
C PRO A 424 -3.55 -11.28 -3.52
N LEU A 425 -3.98 -11.40 -4.79
CA LEU A 425 -3.17 -11.02 -5.94
C LEU A 425 -2.98 -9.49 -6.04
N VAL A 426 -4.05 -8.71 -5.87
CA VAL A 426 -3.98 -7.24 -5.78
C VAL A 426 -3.09 -6.84 -4.63
N ALA A 427 -3.29 -7.41 -3.43
CA ALA A 427 -2.47 -7.11 -2.26
C ALA A 427 -0.98 -7.41 -2.52
N LEU A 428 -0.66 -8.57 -3.10
CA LEU A 428 0.72 -8.95 -3.43
C LEU A 428 1.35 -7.96 -4.42
N CYS A 429 0.68 -7.68 -5.53
CA CYS A 429 1.25 -6.87 -6.60
C CYS A 429 1.27 -5.38 -6.27
N ALA A 430 0.23 -4.84 -5.60
CA ALA A 430 0.18 -3.43 -5.20
C ALA A 430 1.13 -3.13 -4.04
N SER A 431 1.13 -3.95 -2.98
CA SER A 431 2.07 -3.76 -1.86
C SER A 431 3.52 -4.05 -2.27
N GLY A 432 3.73 -5.03 -3.16
CA GLY A 432 5.04 -5.29 -3.78
C GLY A 432 5.53 -4.11 -4.62
N ALA A 433 4.66 -3.53 -5.45
CA ALA A 433 4.97 -2.32 -6.22
C ALA A 433 5.30 -1.13 -5.31
N GLY A 434 4.50 -0.88 -4.27
CA GLY A 434 4.78 0.17 -3.29
C GLY A 434 6.10 -0.03 -2.54
N THR A 435 6.43 -1.28 -2.19
CA THR A 435 7.70 -1.65 -1.54
C THR A 435 8.89 -1.38 -2.44
N LEU A 436 8.84 -1.86 -3.69
CA LEU A 436 9.91 -1.68 -4.68
C LEU A 436 10.10 -0.19 -5.03
N HIS A 437 9.01 0.54 -5.21
CA HIS A 437 9.09 1.98 -5.46
C HIS A 437 9.66 2.73 -4.26
N SER A 438 9.39 2.24 -3.04
CA SER A 438 9.95 2.81 -1.82
C SER A 438 11.44 2.50 -1.60
N MET A 439 12.08 1.70 -2.46
CA MET A 439 13.54 1.55 -2.51
C MET A 439 14.23 2.67 -3.32
N ILE A 440 13.48 3.38 -4.16
CA ILE A 440 14.00 4.45 -5.02
C ILE A 440 13.34 5.81 -4.74
N ASP A 441 12.33 5.84 -3.87
CA ASP A 441 11.68 7.04 -3.38
C ASP A 441 10.98 6.82 -2.01
N PHE A 442 10.25 7.82 -1.51
CA PHE A 442 9.59 7.78 -0.19
C PHE A 442 8.07 7.56 -0.21
N SER A 443 7.52 6.93 -1.25
CA SER A 443 6.05 6.86 -1.43
C SER A 443 5.28 6.22 -0.27
N LEU A 444 5.81 5.17 0.38
CA LEU A 444 5.15 4.55 1.54
C LEU A 444 5.19 5.41 2.81
N GLN A 445 5.97 6.49 2.84
CA GLN A 445 5.92 7.47 3.92
C GLN A 445 4.81 8.52 3.71
N ILE A 446 4.25 8.62 2.48
CA ILE A 446 3.11 9.49 2.21
C ILE A 446 1.84 8.82 2.71
N THR A 447 1.27 9.37 3.80
CA THR A 447 0.13 8.78 4.53
C THR A 447 -1.01 8.34 3.63
N GLY A 448 -1.42 9.19 2.68
CA GLY A 448 -2.55 8.90 1.80
C GLY A 448 -2.35 7.64 0.96
N TYR A 449 -1.13 7.38 0.49
CA TYR A 449 -0.79 6.16 -0.23
C TYR A 449 -0.59 4.97 0.73
N ALA A 450 0.09 5.21 1.85
CA ALA A 450 0.39 4.20 2.86
C ALA A 450 -0.88 3.55 3.44
N VAL A 451 -1.92 4.35 3.73
CA VAL A 451 -3.25 3.88 4.18
C VAL A 451 -3.83 2.86 3.20
N VAL A 452 -3.80 3.17 1.91
CA VAL A 452 -4.37 2.32 0.85
C VAL A 452 -3.61 0.99 0.80
N ILE A 453 -2.28 1.04 0.81
CA ILE A 453 -1.45 -0.16 0.76
C ILE A 453 -1.62 -1.01 2.03
N ALA A 454 -1.67 -0.40 3.20
CA ALA A 454 -1.88 -1.09 4.47
C ALA A 454 -3.25 -1.80 4.53
N ALA A 455 -4.31 -1.11 4.08
CA ALA A 455 -5.66 -1.68 3.99
C ALA A 455 -5.73 -2.86 3.01
N LEU A 456 -5.14 -2.73 1.82
CA LEU A 456 -5.08 -3.80 0.82
C LEU A 456 -4.26 -5.00 1.32
N LEU A 457 -3.12 -4.76 1.97
CA LEU A 457 -2.26 -5.79 2.54
C LEU A 457 -3.00 -6.59 3.61
N GLY A 458 -3.63 -5.92 4.58
CA GLY A 458 -4.41 -6.56 5.63
C GLY A 458 -5.55 -7.41 5.08
N ALA A 459 -6.32 -6.87 4.13
CA ALA A 459 -7.41 -7.60 3.48
C ALA A 459 -6.92 -8.81 2.68
N GLY A 460 -5.80 -8.67 1.97
CA GLY A 460 -5.17 -9.74 1.20
C GLY A 460 -4.65 -10.88 2.06
N LEU A 461 -4.01 -10.57 3.19
CA LEU A 461 -3.51 -11.58 4.14
C LEU A 461 -4.66 -12.39 4.74
N SER A 462 -5.73 -11.71 5.17
CA SER A 462 -6.93 -12.39 5.67
C SER A 462 -7.58 -13.29 4.60
N GLN A 463 -7.56 -12.84 3.34
CA GLN A 463 -7.96 -13.64 2.18
C GLN A 463 -6.86 -14.58 1.64
N SER A 464 -5.82 -14.90 2.40
CA SER A 464 -4.83 -15.92 1.96
C SER A 464 -5.06 -17.27 2.61
N PHE A 465 -5.67 -17.31 3.79
CA PHE A 465 -5.98 -18.55 4.52
C PHE A 465 -7.25 -19.20 4.02
N ARG A 466 -7.33 -20.54 4.01
CA ARG A 466 -8.58 -21.23 3.66
C ARG A 466 -9.63 -20.93 4.73
N SER A 467 -10.86 -20.60 4.32
CA SER A 467 -12.00 -20.72 5.23
C SER A 467 -12.09 -22.19 5.60
N GLY A 468 -11.68 -22.56 6.82
CA GLY A 468 -11.87 -23.91 7.31
C GLY A 468 -13.34 -24.29 7.15
N ARG A 469 -13.62 -25.55 6.82
CA ARG A 469 -14.91 -26.15 7.18
C ARG A 469 -15.02 -25.93 8.69
N GLY A 470 -15.83 -24.98 9.13
CA GLY A 470 -16.17 -24.84 10.53
C GLY A 470 -16.60 -26.22 11.01
N GLY A 471 -16.02 -26.67 12.12
CA GLY A 471 -16.32 -27.96 12.72
C GLY A 471 -17.83 -28.15 12.76
N GLY A 472 -18.30 -29.19 12.08
CA GLY A 472 -19.54 -29.82 12.48
C GLY A 472 -19.27 -30.33 13.89
N VAL A 473 -19.60 -29.49 14.88
CA VAL A 473 -19.94 -29.98 16.20
C VAL A 473 -21.14 -30.88 15.94
N ARG A 474 -20.86 -32.18 15.86
CA ARG A 474 -21.82 -33.18 16.29
C ARG A 474 -22.13 -32.80 17.73
N ASP A 475 -23.23 -32.11 17.95
CA ASP A 475 -23.93 -32.22 19.23
C ASP A 475 -24.46 -33.65 19.27
N ALA A 476 -23.56 -34.55 19.67
CA ALA A 476 -23.92 -35.84 20.23
C ALA A 476 -24.70 -35.55 21.50
N GLY A 477 -25.88 -36.16 21.58
CA GLY A 477 -26.85 -35.89 22.62
C GLY A 477 -26.35 -36.13 24.04
N VAL A 478 -26.85 -35.28 24.92
CA VAL A 478 -27.01 -35.40 26.37
C VAL A 478 -28.15 -34.40 26.66
N THR A 479 -29.29 -34.67 27.27
CA THR A 479 -29.94 -35.82 27.92
C THR A 479 -31.43 -35.45 28.00
N ALA A 480 -32.33 -36.36 27.63
CA ALA A 480 -33.68 -36.29 28.17
C ALA A 480 -33.57 -36.56 29.68
N GLY A 481 -33.80 -35.52 30.48
CA GLY A 481 -34.05 -35.64 31.90
C GLY A 481 -35.50 -36.04 32.11
N ALA A 482 -35.72 -37.31 32.42
CA ALA A 482 -36.93 -37.77 33.08
C ALA A 482 -36.86 -37.46 34.59
N ALA A 483 -38.05 -37.27 35.15
CA ALA A 483 -38.44 -37.25 36.56
C ALA A 483 -38.29 -35.93 37.33
N GLY A 484 -39.46 -35.44 37.76
CA GLY A 484 -39.75 -34.22 38.51
C GLY A 484 -41.21 -33.87 38.30
#